data_AF-D6RJA2-F1
#
_entry.id   AF-D6RJA2-F1
#
_cell.length_a   1.000
_cell.length_b   1.000
_cell.length_c   1.000
_cell.angle_alpha   90.00
_cell.angle_beta   90.00
_cell.angle_gamma   90.00
#
_symmetry.space_group_name_H-M   'P 1'
#
loop_
_entity.id
_entity.type
_entity.pdbx_description
1 polymer ?
#
loop_
_entity_poly.entity_id
_entity_poly.type
_entity_poly.pdbx_seq_one_letter_code
_entity_poly.pdbx_strand_id
1 'polypeptide(L)'
;MTLQELVHKAASCYMDRVAVCFDECNNQLPVYYTYKTVVNAASELSNFLLLHCDFQGIREIGLYCQPGIDLPSWILGILQVPAAYVPIEPDSPPSLSTHFMKKCNLKYILVEKKQINGTF
;
A
#
# COMPACT_ATOMS: atom_id res chain seq x y z
N MET A 1 10.40 -11.72 14.03
CA MET A 1 10.87 -10.65 13.13
C MET A 1 9.97 -10.64 11.91
N THR A 2 9.26 -9.53 11.68
CA THR A 2 8.29 -9.34 10.60
C THR A 2 8.94 -8.65 9.38
N LEU A 3 8.23 -8.60 8.24
CA LEU A 3 8.75 -7.96 7.03
C LEU A 3 9.01 -6.47 7.23
N GLN A 4 8.07 -5.74 7.84
CA GLN A 4 8.21 -4.32 8.11
C GLN A 4 9.39 -4.02 9.06
N GLU A 5 9.62 -4.87 10.06
CA GLU A 5 10.78 -4.75 10.96
C GLU A 5 12.11 -4.90 10.21
N LEU A 6 12.18 -5.84 9.26
CA LEU A 6 13.35 -6.01 8.39
C LEU A 6 13.61 -4.78 7.52
N VAL A 7 12.56 -4.19 6.95
CA VAL A 7 12.69 -2.98 6.14
C VAL A 7 13.11 -1.78 6.98
N HIS A 8 12.54 -1.60 8.18
CA HIS A 8 12.98 -0.55 9.10
C HIS A 8 14.44 -0.71 9.50
N LYS A 9 14.89 -1.94 9.75
CA LYS A 9 16.30 -2.23 10.06
C LYS A 9 17.22 -1.93 8.88
N ALA A 10 16.81 -2.23 7.65
CA ALA A 10 17.58 -1.85 6.47
C ALA A 10 17.62 -0.32 6.30
N ALA A 11 16.49 0.36 6.49
CA ALA A 11 16.38 1.81 6.35
C ALA A 11 17.24 2.57 7.37
N SER A 12 17.41 2.06 8.60
CA SER A 12 18.29 2.68 9.59
C SER A 12 19.77 2.61 9.22
N CYS A 13 20.18 1.64 8.41
CA CYS A 13 21.55 1.52 7.91
C CYS A 13 21.76 2.27 6.57
N TYR A 14 20.71 2.44 5.77
CA TYR A 14 20.82 2.84 4.35
C TYR A 14 19.81 3.92 3.94
N MET A 15 19.53 4.89 4.81
CA MET A 15 18.41 5.83 4.64
C MET A 15 18.37 6.56 3.29
N ASP A 16 19.54 6.99 2.77
CA ASP A 16 19.62 7.76 1.52
C ASP A 16 19.81 6.89 0.27
N ARG A 17 19.87 5.56 0.42
CA ARG A 17 19.94 4.65 -0.73
C ARG A 17 18.56 4.51 -1.37
N VAL A 18 18.57 4.36 -2.70
CA VAL A 18 17.37 4.02 -3.47
C VAL A 18 16.83 2.67 -2.99
N ALA A 19 15.54 2.65 -2.64
CA ALA A 19 14.79 1.47 -2.23
C ALA A 19 13.80 1.02 -3.32
N VAL A 20 13.23 1.98 -4.06
CA VAL A 20 12.26 1.73 -5.12
C VAL A 20 12.63 2.56 -6.35
N CYS A 21 12.56 1.92 -7.50
CA CYS A 21 12.59 2.54 -8.82
C CYS A 21 11.30 2.13 -9.54
N PHE A 22 10.61 3.09 -10.14
CA PHE A 22 9.42 2.83 -10.93
C PHE A 22 9.53 3.52 -12.29
N ASP A 23 9.35 2.75 -13.35
CA ASP A 23 9.35 3.20 -14.74
C ASP A 23 7.97 2.92 -15.34
N GLU A 24 7.27 3.99 -15.74
CA GLU A 24 5.94 3.91 -16.36
C GLU A 24 5.99 3.40 -17.81
N CYS A 25 7.18 3.13 -18.36
CA CYS A 25 7.40 2.67 -19.73
C CYS A 25 6.75 3.57 -20.80
N ASN A 26 6.55 4.85 -20.48
CA ASN A 26 5.85 5.84 -21.32
C ASN A 26 6.80 6.94 -21.84
N ASN A 27 8.09 6.63 -21.95
CA ASN A 27 9.18 7.55 -22.31
C ASN A 27 9.47 8.67 -21.30
N GLN A 28 8.86 8.65 -20.12
CA GLN A 28 9.26 9.53 -19.01
C GLN A 28 10.46 8.94 -18.27
N LEU A 29 11.17 9.79 -17.53
CA LEU A 29 12.27 9.33 -16.69
C LEU A 29 11.72 8.52 -15.52
N PRO A 30 12.37 7.41 -15.12
CA PRO A 30 11.98 6.66 -13.95
C PRO A 30 12.00 7.52 -12.68
N VAL A 31 11.07 7.24 -11.77
CA VAL A 31 10.98 7.88 -10.46
C VAL A 31 11.61 6.97 -9.40
N TYR A 32 12.24 7.57 -8.40
CA TYR A 32 12.97 6.85 -7.36
C TYR A 32 12.57 7.31 -5.97
N TYR A 33 12.39 6.36 -5.05
CA TYR A 33 12.29 6.62 -3.62
C TYR A 33 13.49 6.04 -2.87
N THR A 34 13.99 6.81 -1.91
CA THR A 34 14.98 6.35 -0.94
C THR A 34 14.31 5.51 0.15
N TYR A 35 15.09 4.73 0.90
CA TYR A 35 14.58 4.05 2.10
C TYR A 35 13.89 5.01 3.07
N LYS A 36 14.45 6.21 3.27
CA LYS A 36 13.84 7.26 4.10
C LYS A 36 12.46 7.65 3.59
N THR A 37 12.33 7.88 2.28
CA THR A 37 11.04 8.26 1.67
C THR A 37 10.00 7.16 1.83
N VAL A 38 10.36 5.91 1.54
CA VAL A 38 9.44 4.75 1.66
C VAL A 38 8.96 4.58 3.09
N VAL A 39 9.88 4.58 4.06
CA VAL A 39 9.54 4.37 5.47
C VAL A 39 8.68 5.51 6.01
N ASN A 40 9.00 6.76 5.69
CA ASN A 40 8.20 7.90 6.14
C ASN A 40 6.77 7.84 5.60
N ALA A 41 6.60 7.62 4.30
CA ALA A 41 5.27 7.48 3.69
C ALA A 41 4.49 6.30 4.27
N ALA A 42 5.16 5.17 4.53
CA ALA A 42 4.55 4.02 5.18
C ALA A 42 4.10 4.33 6.62
N SER A 43 4.91 5.06 7.39
CA SER A 43 4.56 5.47 8.76
C SER A 43 3.45 6.53 8.80
N GLU A 44 3.39 7.44 7.82
CA GLU A 44 2.26 8.37 7.68
C GLU A 44 0.95 7.62 7.43
N LEU A 45 0.96 6.63 6.53
CA LEU A 45 -0.20 5.80 6.27
C LEU A 45 -0.60 4.96 7.50
N SER A 46 0.36 4.33 8.18
CA SER A 46 0.05 3.51 9.35
C SER A 46 -0.59 4.33 10.48
N ASN A 47 -0.08 5.54 10.72
CA ASN A 47 -0.70 6.48 11.65
C ASN A 47 -2.13 6.86 11.25
N PHE A 48 -2.35 7.15 9.96
CA PHE A 48 -3.70 7.41 9.44
C PHE A 48 -4.64 6.23 9.69
N LEU A 49 -4.20 5.01 9.39
CA LEU A 49 -4.98 3.80 9.62
C LEU A 49 -5.28 3.58 11.11
N LEU A 50 -4.32 3.78 12.00
CA LEU A 50 -4.52 3.68 13.46
C LEU A 50 -5.55 4.68 14.00
N LEU A 51 -5.65 5.86 13.40
CA LEU A 51 -6.60 6.90 13.81
C LEU A 51 -8.02 6.66 13.28
N HIS A 52 -8.17 6.04 12.11
CA HIS A 52 -9.45 5.98 11.40
C HIS A 52 -10.05 4.57 11.29
N CYS A 53 -9.25 3.52 11.49
CA CYS A 53 -9.69 2.14 11.43
C CYS A 53 -9.79 1.53 12.82
N ASP A 54 -10.89 0.80 13.05
CA ASP A 54 -11.03 -0.04 14.23
C ASP A 54 -10.49 -1.44 13.96
N PHE A 55 -9.37 -1.78 14.59
CA PHE A 55 -8.71 -3.08 14.44
C PHE A 55 -9.29 -4.20 15.31
N GLN A 56 -10.36 -3.94 16.08
CA GLN A 56 -11.06 -4.99 16.82
C GLN A 56 -11.77 -5.94 15.84
N GLY A 57 -11.14 -7.09 15.57
CA GLY A 57 -11.67 -8.13 14.70
C GLY A 57 -11.35 -7.96 13.21
N ILE A 58 -10.59 -6.93 12.82
CA ILE A 58 -10.07 -6.79 11.45
C ILE A 58 -8.75 -7.51 11.35
N ARG A 59 -8.56 -8.25 10.24
CA ARG A 59 -7.29 -8.89 9.91
C ARG A 59 -6.77 -8.47 8.54
N GLU A 60 -7.57 -7.78 7.74
CA GLU A 60 -7.27 -7.45 6.35
C GLU A 60 -7.70 -6.02 6.00
N ILE A 61 -6.86 -5.32 5.24
CA ILE A 61 -7.16 -4.05 4.58
C ILE A 61 -6.99 -4.25 3.07
N GLY A 62 -8.05 -3.95 2.31
CA GLY A 62 -7.98 -3.97 0.86
C GLY A 62 -7.07 -2.86 0.34
N LEU A 63 -6.29 -3.14 -0.69
CA LEU A 63 -5.46 -2.16 -1.40
C LEU A 63 -5.86 -2.16 -2.87
N TYR A 64 -6.65 -1.15 -3.24
CA TYR A 64 -7.18 -0.92 -4.59
C TYR A 64 -6.36 0.16 -5.29
N CYS A 65 -5.34 -0.26 -6.03
CA CYS A 65 -4.44 0.66 -6.72
C CYS A 65 -3.74 -0.01 -7.90
N GLN A 66 -3.26 0.81 -8.83
CA GLN A 66 -2.36 0.37 -9.88
C GLN A 66 -0.91 0.26 -9.35
N PRO A 67 -0.03 -0.52 -10.01
CA PRO A 67 1.40 -0.48 -9.72
C PRO A 67 1.95 0.94 -9.85
N GLY A 68 2.75 1.36 -8.88
CA GLY A 68 3.28 2.72 -8.81
C GLY A 68 4.39 2.88 -7.78
N ILE A 69 5.03 4.05 -7.79
CA ILE A 69 6.14 4.37 -6.89
C ILE A 69 5.75 4.28 -5.40
N ASP A 70 4.49 4.55 -5.07
CA ASP A 70 3.97 4.55 -3.70
C ASP A 70 3.56 3.15 -3.20
N LEU A 71 3.40 2.17 -4.09
CA LEU A 71 2.86 0.84 -3.76
C LEU A 71 3.64 0.15 -2.62
N PRO A 72 5.00 0.13 -2.61
CA PRO A 72 5.75 -0.47 -1.51
C PRO A 72 5.49 0.23 -0.17
N SER A 73 5.36 1.56 -0.19
CA SER A 73 5.04 2.35 1.01
C SER A 73 3.65 2.01 1.54
N TRP A 74 2.66 1.85 0.68
CA TRP A 74 1.30 1.48 1.09
C TRP A 74 1.22 0.08 1.69
N ILE A 75 1.87 -0.89 1.06
CA ILE A 75 1.98 -2.25 1.60
C ILE A 75 2.63 -2.22 2.99
N LEU A 76 3.77 -1.52 3.13
CA LEU A 76 4.47 -1.42 4.40
C LEU A 76 3.68 -0.66 5.46
N GLY A 77 2.89 0.34 5.08
CA GLY A 77 2.03 1.09 5.99
C GLY A 77 0.90 0.23 6.56
N ILE A 78 0.28 -0.63 5.73
CA ILE A 78 -0.69 -1.63 6.21
C ILE A 78 -0.01 -2.65 7.13
N LEU A 79 1.17 -3.15 6.77
CA LEU A 79 1.88 -4.15 7.59
C LEU A 79 2.42 -3.60 8.92
N GLN A 80 2.43 -2.28 9.11
CA GLN A 80 2.76 -1.64 10.40
C GLN A 80 1.58 -1.60 11.38
N VAL A 81 0.35 -1.85 10.92
CA VAL A 81 -0.83 -2.00 11.77
C VAL A 81 -1.18 -3.49 11.90
N PRO A 82 -2.04 -3.93 12.84
CA PRO A 82 -2.36 -5.35 13.01
C PRO A 82 -3.30 -5.87 11.91
N ALA A 83 -2.92 -5.68 10.64
CA ALA A 83 -3.66 -6.11 9.46
C ALA A 83 -2.70 -6.60 8.35
N ALA A 84 -3.18 -7.55 7.55
CA ALA A 84 -2.59 -7.91 6.27
C ALA A 84 -3.16 -7.01 5.16
N TYR A 85 -2.39 -6.82 4.08
CA TYR A 85 -2.93 -6.20 2.88
C TYR A 85 -3.57 -7.25 1.98
N VAL A 86 -4.67 -6.88 1.32
CA VAL A 86 -5.32 -7.70 0.29
C VAL A 86 -5.27 -6.92 -1.02
N PRO A 87 -4.51 -7.37 -2.04
CA PRO A 87 -4.46 -6.66 -3.31
C PRO A 87 -5.80 -6.78 -4.03
N ILE A 88 -6.29 -5.66 -4.56
CA ILE A 88 -7.49 -5.61 -5.39
C ILE A 88 -7.14 -4.89 -6.69
N GLU A 89 -7.19 -5.64 -7.78
CA GLU A 89 -6.82 -5.17 -9.11
C GLU A 89 -7.92 -4.26 -9.68
N PRO A 90 -7.64 -2.97 -9.94
CA PRO A 90 -8.65 -2.04 -10.45
C PRO A 90 -9.23 -2.43 -11.81
N ASP A 91 -8.45 -3.09 -12.66
CA ASP A 91 -8.88 -3.51 -14.00
C ASP A 91 -9.62 -4.84 -14.02
N SER A 92 -9.81 -5.47 -12.85
CA SER A 92 -10.62 -6.69 -12.75
C SER A 92 -12.12 -6.40 -12.96
N PRO A 93 -12.88 -7.36 -13.53
CA PRO A 93 -14.32 -7.24 -13.63
C PRO A 93 -14.94 -6.92 -12.25
N PRO A 94 -15.87 -5.94 -12.15
CA PRO A 94 -16.44 -5.53 -10.87
C PRO A 94 -17.06 -6.67 -10.06
N SER A 95 -17.62 -7.68 -10.73
CA SER A 95 -18.15 -8.89 -10.11
C SER A 95 -17.08 -9.72 -9.41
N LEU A 96 -15.88 -9.80 -9.99
CA LEU A 96 -14.73 -10.51 -9.42
C LEU A 96 -14.18 -9.75 -8.20
N SER A 97 -13.96 -8.44 -8.33
CA SER A 97 -13.52 -7.60 -7.21
C SER A 97 -14.51 -7.65 -6.05
N THR A 98 -15.81 -7.57 -6.32
CA THR A 98 -16.87 -7.70 -5.31
C THR A 98 -16.86 -9.08 -4.65
N HIS A 99 -16.68 -10.14 -5.44
CA HIS A 99 -16.59 -11.50 -4.90
C HIS A 99 -15.40 -11.66 -3.96
N PHE A 100 -14.22 -11.16 -4.34
CA PHE A 100 -13.02 -11.19 -3.50
C PHE A 100 -13.19 -10.37 -2.21
N MET A 101 -13.68 -9.13 -2.31
CA MET A 101 -13.91 -8.28 -1.14
C MET A 101 -14.83 -8.95 -0.11
N LYS A 102 -15.91 -9.59 -0.59
CA LYS A 102 -16.85 -10.36 0.26
C LYS A 102 -16.19 -11.59 0.87
N LYS A 103 -15.42 -12.35 0.08
CA LYS A 103 -14.73 -13.56 0.55
C LYS A 103 -13.67 -13.25 1.61
N CYS A 104 -12.97 -12.12 1.48
CA CYS A 104 -11.99 -11.63 2.44
C CYS A 104 -12.63 -10.84 3.60
N ASN A 105 -13.96 -10.68 3.62
CA ASN A 105 -14.69 -9.92 4.64
C ASN A 105 -14.10 -8.52 4.90
N LEU A 106 -13.72 -7.82 3.82
CA LEU A 106 -13.04 -6.53 3.93
C LEU A 106 -13.97 -5.47 4.52
N LYS A 107 -13.56 -4.88 5.65
CA LYS A 107 -14.23 -3.73 6.29
C LYS A 107 -13.67 -2.40 5.79
N TYR A 108 -12.38 -2.35 5.44
CA TYR A 108 -11.70 -1.17 4.94
C TYR A 108 -10.96 -1.47 3.63
N ILE A 109 -10.97 -0.50 2.73
CA ILE A 109 -10.24 -0.53 1.46
C ILE A 109 -9.55 0.82 1.29
N LEU A 110 -8.24 0.80 1.11
CA LEU A 110 -7.47 1.94 0.62
C LEU A 110 -7.61 2.00 -0.90
N VAL A 111 -8.03 3.16 -1.39
CA VAL A 111 -8.25 3.39 -2.83
C VAL A 111 -7.30 4.48 -3.28
N GLU A 112 -6.49 4.19 -4.29
CA GLU A 112 -5.68 5.21 -4.94
C GLU A 112 -6.57 6.30 -5.53
N LYS A 113 -6.28 7.57 -5.23
CA LYS A 113 -7.12 8.71 -5.65
C LYS A 113 -7.40 8.73 -7.16
N LYS A 114 -6.45 8.32 -8.00
CA LYS A 114 -6.62 8.25 -9.46
C LYS A 114 -7.81 7.36 -9.86
N GLN A 115 -8.11 6.33 -9.06
CA GLN A 115 -9.20 5.39 -9.30
C GLN A 115 -10.58 5.94 -8.91
N ILE A 116 -10.65 7.02 -8.12
CA ILE A 116 -11.92 7.61 -7.68
C ILE A 116 -12.52 8.52 -8.77
N ASN A 117 -11.70 8.99 -9.72
CA ASN A 117 -12.13 9.90 -10.78
C ASN A 117 -12.55 9.20 -12.09
N GLY A 118 -12.67 7.87 -12.09
CA GLY A 118 -13.31 7.14 -13.19
C GLY A 118 -14.82 7.35 -13.13
N THR A 119 -15.34 8.20 -14.01
CA THR A 119 -16.77 8.45 -14.21
C THR A 119 -17.52 7.12 -14.37
N PHE A 120 -18.51 6.86 -13.50
CA PHE A 120 -19.56 5.88 -13.77
C PHE A 120 -20.47 6.35 -14.91
#